data_AF-A0A2V9RK04-F1
#
_entry.id   AF-A0A2V9RK04-F1
#
_cell.length_a   1.000
_cell.length_b   1.000
_cell.length_c   1.000
_cell.angle_alpha   90.00
_cell.angle_beta   90.00
_cell.angle_gamma   90.00
#
_symmetry.space_group_name_H-M   'P 1'
#
loop_
_entity.id
_entity.type
_entity.pdbx_description
1 polymer ?
#
loop_
_entity_poly.entity_id
_entity_poly.type
_entity_poly.pdbx_seq_one_letter_code
_entity_poly.pdbx_strand_id
1 'polypeptide(L)'
;MIQTEEELVAKMTEPSPAVTEAMARIKGDIMLLGVAGKMGPSLAELLLRAGAKQVVGVSRFSDAKQRHYLDSLGVKTIRCNLIDDQALQTLPDVG
;
A
#
# COMPACT_ATOMS: atom_id res chain seq x y z
N MET A 1 -7.15 25.48 -5.45
CA MET A 1 -8.40 24.82 -5.00
C MET A 1 -8.35 23.40 -5.55
N ILE A 2 -8.69 22.37 -4.76
CA ILE A 2 -8.69 20.97 -5.22
C ILE A 2 -10.00 20.71 -5.99
N GLN A 3 -9.92 20.10 -7.17
CA GLN A 3 -11.04 19.91 -8.09
C GLN A 3 -11.33 18.44 -8.42
N THR A 4 -10.36 17.53 -8.25
CA THR A 4 -10.56 16.09 -8.50
C THR A 4 -10.13 15.21 -7.32
N GLU A 5 -10.57 13.96 -7.32
CA GLU A 5 -10.16 12.98 -6.31
C GLU A 5 -8.67 12.65 -6.42
N GLU A 6 -8.14 12.59 -7.65
CA GLU A 6 -6.72 12.38 -7.90
C GLU A 6 -5.86 13.52 -7.34
N GLU A 7 -6.30 14.77 -7.48
CA GLU A 7 -5.62 15.92 -6.88
C GLU A 7 -5.64 15.86 -5.34
N LEU A 8 -6.76 15.43 -4.77
CA LEU A 8 -6.89 15.24 -3.33
C LEU A 8 -5.93 14.15 -2.84
N VAL A 9 -5.92 12.99 -3.50
CA VAL A 9 -5.03 11.87 -3.18
C VAL A 9 -3.58 12.30 -3.33
N ALA A 10 -3.20 12.94 -4.44
CA ALA A 10 -1.84 13.41 -4.67
C ALA A 10 -1.34 14.36 -3.58
N LYS A 11 -2.22 15.17 -2.99
CA LYS A 11 -1.89 16.01 -1.84
C LYS A 11 -1.84 15.23 -0.52
N MET A 12 -2.75 14.29 -0.31
CA MET A 12 -2.78 13.43 0.89
C MET A 12 -1.60 12.46 0.96
N THR A 13 -1.03 12.09 -0.19
CA THR A 13 0.08 11.15 -0.32
C THR A 13 1.43 11.85 -0.50
N GLU A 14 1.48 13.18 -0.37
CA GLU A 14 2.74 13.92 -0.30
C GLU A 14 3.46 13.59 1.02
N PRO A 15 4.66 12.97 0.99
CA PRO A 15 5.33 12.56 2.20
C PRO A 15 5.87 13.77 2.97
N SER A 16 5.55 13.84 4.26
CA SER A 16 6.18 14.81 5.14
C SER A 16 7.66 14.42 5.39
N PRO A 17 8.49 15.36 5.87
CA PRO A 17 9.87 15.05 6.24
C PRO A 17 9.96 13.91 7.26
N ALA A 18 9.07 13.89 8.26
CA ALA A 18 9.02 12.84 9.27
C ALA A 18 8.69 11.45 8.68
N VAL A 19 7.81 11.39 7.67
CA VAL A 19 7.48 10.14 6.97
C VAL A 19 8.68 9.65 6.15
N THR A 20 9.36 10.56 5.44
CA THR A 20 10.55 10.24 4.66
C THR A 20 11.69 9.73 5.55
N GLU A 21 11.93 10.39 6.69
CA GLU A 21 12.92 9.96 7.67
C GLU A 21 12.59 8.61 8.31
N ALA A 22 11.31 8.36 8.63
CA ALA A 22 10.87 7.07 9.14
C ALA A 22 11.09 5.98 8.09
N MET A 23 10.77 6.26 6.83
CA MET A 23 10.90 5.31 5.75
C MET A 23 12.37 4.97 5.45
N ALA A 24 13.27 5.95 5.53
CA ALA A 24 14.72 5.73 5.38
C ALA A 24 15.33 4.80 6.45
N ARG A 25 14.66 4.59 7.59
CA ARG A 25 15.10 3.67 8.64
C ARG A 25 14.71 2.22 8.38
N ILE A 26 13.73 1.99 7.50
CA ILE A 26 13.25 0.65 7.14
C ILE A 26 14.18 0.09 6.07
N LYS A 27 14.82 -1.05 6.36
CA LYS A 27 15.79 -1.69 5.45
C LYS A 27 15.19 -2.81 4.59
N GLY A 28 13.95 -3.20 4.88
CA GLY A 28 13.24 -4.30 4.24
C GLY A 28 12.10 -3.85 3.33
N ASP A 29 11.34 -4.82 2.85
CA ASP A 29 10.12 -4.57 2.11
C ASP A 29 8.96 -4.39 3.12
N ILE A 30 7.85 -3.77 2.72
CA ILE A 30 6.72 -3.50 3.60
C ILE A 30 5.50 -4.27 3.13
N MET A 31 4.93 -5.12 4.00
CA MET A 31 3.63 -5.74 3.74
C MET A 31 2.50 -4.96 4.42
N LEU A 32 1.52 -4.51 3.62
CA LEU A 32 0.30 -3.87 4.08
C LEU A 32 -0.86 -4.86 4.05
N LEU A 33 -1.30 -5.31 5.22
CA LEU A 33 -2.48 -6.15 5.37
C LEU A 33 -3.75 -5.29 5.35
N GLY A 34 -4.70 -5.64 4.48
CA GLY A 34 -5.96 -4.91 4.32
C GLY A 34 -5.83 -3.70 3.39
N VAL A 35 -4.88 -3.74 2.44
CA VAL A 35 -4.53 -2.60 1.58
C VAL A 35 -5.69 -2.07 0.73
N ALA A 36 -6.73 -2.87 0.48
CA ALA A 36 -7.90 -2.43 -0.30
C ALA A 36 -8.98 -1.73 0.55
N GLY A 37 -8.71 -1.49 1.85
CA GLY A 37 -9.55 -0.67 2.71
C GLY A 37 -9.52 0.81 2.34
N LYS A 38 -10.28 1.65 3.03
CA LYS A 38 -10.43 3.09 2.68
C LYS A 38 -9.10 3.86 2.61
N MET A 39 -8.21 3.61 3.57
CA MET A 39 -6.93 4.30 3.69
C MET A 39 -5.77 3.55 3.03
N GLY A 40 -5.97 2.28 2.72
CA GLY A 40 -4.89 1.39 2.31
C GLY A 40 -4.22 1.81 0.99
N PRO A 41 -4.97 2.19 -0.06
CA PRO A 41 -4.35 2.59 -1.32
C PRO A 41 -3.55 3.89 -1.20
N SER A 42 -4.09 4.90 -0.54
CA SER A 42 -3.37 6.16 -0.29
C SER A 42 -2.15 5.94 0.62
N LEU A 43 -2.24 5.05 1.61
CA LEU A 43 -1.08 4.70 2.43
C LEU A 43 0.01 4.02 1.58
N ALA A 44 -0.34 3.04 0.75
CA ALA A 44 0.61 2.38 -0.12
C ALA A 44 1.33 3.37 -1.06
N GLU A 45 0.58 4.30 -1.65
CA GLU A 45 1.13 5.37 -2.46
C GLU A 45 2.08 6.28 -1.66
N LEU A 46 1.66 6.72 -0.47
CA LEU A 46 2.47 7.54 0.43
C LEU A 46 3.80 6.85 0.77
N LEU A 47 3.79 5.55 1.09
CA LEU A 47 5.01 4.81 1.42
C LEU A 47 5.96 4.71 0.23
N LEU A 48 5.44 4.45 -0.97
CA LEU A 48 6.23 4.44 -2.20
C LEU A 48 6.84 5.81 -2.48
N ARG A 49 6.05 6.89 -2.38
CA ARG A 49 6.52 8.27 -2.54
C ARG A 49 7.53 8.68 -1.48
N ALA A 50 7.44 8.12 -0.27
CA ALA A 50 8.40 8.32 0.81
C ALA A 50 9.71 7.53 0.65
N GLY A 51 9.85 6.73 -0.42
CA GLY A 51 11.07 6.00 -0.73
C GLY A 51 11.09 4.54 -0.24
N ALA A 52 9.93 3.94 0.05
CA ALA A 52 9.88 2.51 0.33
C ALA A 52 10.47 1.70 -0.83
N LYS A 53 11.36 0.75 -0.52
CA LYS A 53 11.97 -0.13 -1.52
C LYS A 53 10.94 -0.98 -2.25
N GLN A 54 9.98 -1.53 -1.51
CA GLN A 54 8.88 -2.32 -2.04
C GLN A 54 7.71 -2.29 -1.08
N VAL A 55 6.50 -2.18 -1.64
CA VAL A 55 5.25 -2.35 -0.88
C VAL A 55 4.52 -3.56 -1.45
N VAL A 56 4.17 -4.49 -0.57
CA VAL A 56 3.36 -5.67 -0.83
C VAL A 56 1.97 -5.44 -0.23
N GLY A 57 0.96 -5.29 -1.07
CA GLY A 57 -0.40 -5.04 -0.65
C GLY A 57 -1.22 -6.34 -0.59
N VAL A 58 -1.75 -6.67 0.59
CA VAL A 58 -2.53 -7.89 0.80
C VAL A 58 -3.99 -7.56 1.08
N SER A 59 -4.92 -8.14 0.32
CA SER A 59 -6.35 -7.99 0.55
C SER A 59 -7.16 -9.07 -0.18
N ARG A 60 -8.46 -9.16 0.08
CA ARG A 60 -9.38 -10.02 -0.68
C ARG A 60 -9.54 -9.57 -2.14
N PHE A 61 -9.30 -8.28 -2.40
CA PHE A 61 -9.49 -7.61 -3.70
C PHE A 61 -10.83 -7.99 -4.35
N SER A 62 -11.93 -7.71 -3.63
CA SER A 62 -13.28 -7.97 -4.13
C SER A 62 -13.65 -7.07 -5.33
N ASP A 63 -13.01 -5.90 -5.45
CA ASP A 63 -13.10 -5.01 -6.60
C ASP A 63 -11.77 -5.03 -7.37
N ALA A 64 -11.82 -5.42 -8.64
CA ALA A 64 -10.66 -5.46 -9.53
C ALA A 64 -10.04 -4.07 -9.74
N LYS A 65 -10.83 -2.99 -9.68
CA LYS A 65 -10.34 -1.62 -9.87
C LYS A 65 -9.32 -1.24 -8.80
N GLN A 66 -9.58 -1.60 -7.55
CA GLN A 66 -8.68 -1.33 -6.43
C GLN A 66 -7.34 -2.02 -6.61
N ARG A 67 -7.35 -3.28 -7.07
CA ARG A 67 -6.14 -4.03 -7.35
C ARG A 67 -5.36 -3.40 -8.50
N HIS A 68 -6.03 -3.06 -9.60
CA HIS A 68 -5.39 -2.43 -10.76
C HIS A 68 -4.77 -1.08 -10.43
N TYR A 69 -5.41 -0.27 -9.60
CA TYR A 69 -4.83 1.00 -9.14
C TYR A 69 -3.53 0.76 -8.35
N LEU A 70 -3.54 -0.18 -7.40
CA LEU A 70 -2.33 -0.54 -6.64
C LEU A 70 -1.21 -1.09 -7.54
N ASP A 71 -1.55 -1.97 -8.47
CA ASP A 71 -0.60 -2.50 -9.45
C ASP A 71 0.00 -1.35 -10.31
N SER A 72 -0.81 -0.36 -10.71
CA SER A 72 -0.33 0.81 -11.49
C SER A 72 0.61 1.73 -10.71
N LEU A 73 0.53 1.73 -9.38
CA LEU A 73 1.46 2.46 -8.52
C LEU A 73 2.79 1.70 -8.32
N GLY A 74 2.87 0.43 -8.72
CA GLY A 74 4.03 -0.44 -8.47
C GLY A 74 3.95 -1.24 -7.17
N VAL A 75 2.77 -1.29 -6.52
CA VAL A 75 2.53 -2.16 -5.36
C VAL A 75 2.40 -3.60 -5.82
N LYS A 76 3.11 -4.53 -5.18
CA LYS A 76 2.91 -5.96 -5.45
C LYS A 76 1.66 -6.45 -4.73
N THR A 77 0.64 -6.86 -5.47
CA THR A 77 -0.63 -7.30 -4.86
C THR A 77 -0.70 -8.80 -4.61
N ILE A 78 -1.09 -9.20 -3.40
CA ILE A 78 -1.36 -10.60 -3.02
C ILE A 78 -2.82 -10.74 -2.58
N ARG A 79 -3.57 -11.59 -3.28
CA ARG A 79 -4.94 -11.89 -2.89
C ARG A 79 -4.95 -12.85 -1.70
N CYS A 80 -5.45 -12.41 -0.55
CA CYS A 80 -5.58 -13.23 0.64
C CYS A 80 -6.82 -12.82 1.45
N ASN A 81 -7.53 -13.81 2.00
CA ASN A 81 -8.55 -13.56 3.01
C ASN A 81 -7.90 -13.51 4.39
N LEU A 82 -7.82 -12.33 5.01
CA LEU A 82 -7.07 -12.15 6.26
C LEU A 82 -7.73 -12.76 7.50
N ILE A 83 -9.00 -13.17 7.41
CA ILE A 83 -9.70 -13.91 8.47
C ILE A 83 -9.59 -15.43 8.29
N ASP A 84 -8.89 -15.89 7.25
CA ASP A 84 -8.57 -17.29 7.02
C ASP A 84 -7.13 -17.54 7.47
N ASP A 85 -6.98 -18.18 8.62
CA ASP A 85 -5.69 -18.44 9.25
C ASP A 85 -4.77 -19.29 8.35
N GLN A 86 -5.32 -20.22 7.58
CA GLN A 86 -4.52 -21.05 6.66
C GLN A 86 -4.00 -20.19 5.51
N ALA A 87 -4.85 -19.34 4.94
CA ALA A 87 -4.42 -18.42 3.88
C ALA A 87 -3.35 -17.44 4.38
N LEU A 88 -3.50 -16.92 5.60
CA LEU A 88 -2.53 -16.00 6.20
C LEU A 88 -1.13 -16.64 6.35
N GLN A 89 -1.07 -17.92 6.72
CA GLN A 89 0.20 -18.66 6.83
C GLN A 89 0.91 -18.90 5.49
N THR A 90 0.21 -18.74 4.35
CA THR A 90 0.83 -18.87 3.02
C THR A 90 1.49 -17.58 2.52
N LEU A 91 1.32 -16.47 3.24
CA LEU A 91 1.95 -15.20 2.86
C LEU A 91 3.48 -15.31 2.97
N PRO A 92 4.22 -14.72 2.01
CA PRO A 92 5.67 -14.73 2.07
C PRO A 92 6.18 -13.84 3.21
N ASP A 93 7.35 -14.19 3.74
CA ASP A 93 8.13 -13.26 4.56
C ASP A 93 8.65 -12.11 3.68
N VAL A 94 8.63 -10.88 4.21
CA VAL A 94 9.06 -9.66 3.51
C VAL A 94 10.20 -8.92 4.20
N GLY A 95 10.79 -9.52 5.26
CA GLY A 95 12.10 -9.14 5.80
C GLY A 95 12.09 -8.32 7.08
#